data_AF-A0A7S4W0Y1-F1
#
_entry.id   AF-A0A7S4W0Y1-F1
#
_cell.length_a   1.000
_cell.length_b   1.000
_cell.length_c   1.000
_cell.angle_alpha   90.00
_cell.angle_beta   90.00
_cell.angle_gamma   90.00
#
_symmetry.space_group_name_H-M   'P 1'
#
loop_
_entity.id
_entity.type
_entity.pdbx_description
1 polymer ?
#
loop_
_entity_poly.entity_id
_entity_poly.type
_entity_poly.pdbx_seq_one_letter_code
_entity_poly.pdbx_strand_id
1 'polypeptide(L)'
;MLLRSTLQYLTHSGRVPCLHPPPGPVAMVCRSLVAGAALVLAAADNLGDSSAFIQANIQPTEIMQMIQDKAGEIEWGNGGWQTLAKSLAEDWGKKTFSESMDRFRDQVRQKMPFNLGSVLVNDRNDVKECKDISSSVLCHSSRKVFNITCRGWGGSCLAPDAECQSITTRDVCLNSKTRLGMACLGWGGSSCLPPHGATAELITNEHVCQHAKDTLGIHTIGWSGSMCLDEKSAACEKISKPSICNDASRLLNLDCAGWGGTTCIDKTTGNCEHITDALICMDANKRLGLKCVGWGGSFCLDKRTATCDQISQPGFCNDAAARFGLRCAGWGGSSCIASDEESICSRVTSKRICQSAKKHLGTTCAWIDNACTIKTGE
;
A
#
# COMPACT_ATOMS: atom_id res chain seq x y z
N MET A 1 -19.21 -22.13 -45.26
CA MET A 1 -20.64 -22.37 -44.98
C MET A 1 -21.14 -21.61 -43.74
N LEU A 2 -20.34 -21.46 -42.68
CA LEU A 2 -20.73 -20.73 -41.45
C LEU A 2 -21.02 -19.23 -41.64
N LEU A 3 -20.27 -18.50 -42.48
CA LEU A 3 -20.53 -17.07 -42.77
C LEU A 3 -21.97 -16.79 -43.26
N ARG A 4 -22.55 -17.75 -43.99
CA ARG A 4 -23.92 -17.66 -44.54
C ARG A 4 -24.97 -17.90 -43.43
N SER A 5 -24.66 -18.74 -42.46
CA SER A 5 -25.50 -19.03 -41.29
C SER A 5 -25.48 -17.90 -40.26
N THR A 6 -24.33 -17.25 -40.05
CA THR A 6 -24.21 -16.08 -39.14
C THR A 6 -24.95 -14.86 -39.70
N LEU A 7 -24.87 -14.63 -41.01
CA LEU A 7 -25.67 -13.61 -41.70
C LEU A 7 -27.17 -13.91 -41.62
N GLN A 8 -27.60 -15.17 -41.74
CA GLN A 8 -29.01 -15.57 -41.58
C GLN A 8 -29.52 -15.36 -40.14
N TYR A 9 -28.69 -15.62 -39.12
CA TYR A 9 -29.07 -15.42 -37.71
C TYR A 9 -29.24 -13.93 -37.35
N LEU A 10 -28.41 -13.06 -37.89
CA LEU A 10 -28.54 -11.60 -37.74
C LEU A 10 -29.77 -11.05 -38.49
N THR A 11 -30.19 -11.68 -39.59
CA THR A 11 -31.44 -11.30 -40.29
C THR A 11 -32.72 -11.75 -39.60
N HIS A 12 -32.68 -12.77 -38.72
CA HIS A 12 -33.88 -13.29 -38.05
C HIS A 12 -34.12 -12.70 -36.64
N SER A 13 -33.11 -12.14 -36.00
CA SER A 13 -33.19 -11.63 -34.62
C SER A 13 -33.79 -10.22 -34.49
N GLY A 14 -34.10 -9.53 -35.59
CA GLY A 14 -34.94 -8.32 -35.62
C GLY A 14 -34.44 -7.09 -34.82
N ARG A 15 -33.19 -7.10 -34.33
CA ARG A 15 -32.68 -6.12 -33.34
C ARG A 15 -31.48 -5.29 -33.82
N VAL A 16 -31.34 -5.05 -35.12
CA VAL A 16 -30.30 -4.12 -35.64
C VAL A 16 -30.93 -3.09 -36.58
N PRO A 17 -30.90 -1.77 -36.28
CA PRO A 17 -31.53 -0.73 -37.10
C PRO A 17 -30.92 -0.52 -38.50
N CYS A 18 -29.82 -1.20 -38.82
CA CYS A 18 -29.02 -0.95 -40.03
C CYS A 18 -29.45 -1.76 -41.28
N LEU A 19 -30.55 -2.52 -41.24
CA LEU A 19 -30.95 -3.38 -42.38
C LEU A 19 -31.60 -2.60 -43.54
N HIS A 20 -32.16 -1.42 -43.29
CA HIS A 20 -32.72 -0.54 -44.32
C HIS A 20 -32.35 0.93 -44.09
N PRO A 21 -31.08 1.32 -44.28
CA PRO A 21 -30.70 2.72 -44.13
C PRO A 21 -31.18 3.52 -45.36
N PRO A 22 -31.69 4.74 -45.18
CA PRO A 22 -31.98 5.63 -46.31
C PRO A 22 -30.70 5.92 -47.10
N PRO A 23 -30.79 6.14 -48.42
CA PRO A 23 -29.61 6.42 -49.25
C PRO A 23 -28.89 7.67 -48.73
N GLY A 24 -27.58 7.56 -48.51
CA GLY A 24 -26.75 8.63 -47.96
C GLY A 24 -25.53 8.11 -47.20
N PRO A 25 -24.68 9.00 -46.66
CA PRO A 25 -23.45 8.62 -45.95
C PRO A 25 -23.69 7.70 -44.75
N VAL A 26 -24.87 7.75 -44.13
CA VAL A 26 -25.30 6.86 -43.04
C VAL A 26 -25.44 5.40 -43.48
N ALA A 27 -25.87 5.15 -44.72
CA ALA A 27 -25.94 3.80 -45.27
C ALA A 27 -24.55 3.19 -45.49
N MET A 28 -23.57 4.03 -45.82
CA MET A 28 -22.17 3.62 -45.99
C MET A 28 -21.56 3.28 -44.62
N VAL A 29 -21.85 4.06 -43.57
CA VAL A 29 -21.42 3.81 -42.19
C VAL A 29 -22.02 2.51 -41.62
N CYS A 30 -23.32 2.27 -41.78
CA CYS A 30 -23.96 1.01 -41.34
C CYS A 30 -23.36 -0.21 -42.06
N ARG A 31 -23.08 -0.12 -43.37
CA ARG A 31 -22.48 -1.23 -44.13
C ARG A 31 -21.03 -1.51 -43.72
N SER A 32 -20.25 -0.46 -43.44
CA SER A 32 -18.87 -0.60 -42.93
C SER A 32 -18.82 -1.17 -41.51
N LEU A 33 -19.77 -0.83 -40.63
CA LEU A 33 -19.90 -1.40 -39.28
C LEU A 33 -20.27 -2.89 -39.32
N VAL A 34 -21.20 -3.27 -40.19
CA VAL A 34 -21.58 -4.69 -40.38
C VAL A 34 -20.43 -5.48 -40.99
N ALA A 35 -19.69 -4.91 -41.95
CA ALA A 35 -18.52 -5.53 -42.54
C ALA A 35 -17.36 -5.66 -41.52
N GLY A 36 -17.14 -4.65 -40.68
CA GLY A 36 -16.13 -4.68 -39.60
C GLY A 36 -16.47 -5.71 -38.53
N ALA A 37 -17.72 -5.78 -38.09
CA ALA A 37 -18.20 -6.79 -37.15
C ALA A 37 -18.09 -8.22 -37.75
N ALA A 38 -18.39 -8.39 -39.03
CA ALA A 38 -18.24 -9.67 -39.72
C ALA A 38 -16.77 -10.11 -39.87
N LEU A 39 -15.84 -9.17 -40.06
CA LEU A 39 -14.40 -9.44 -40.12
C LEU A 39 -13.82 -9.83 -38.76
N VAL A 40 -14.28 -9.17 -37.68
CA VAL A 40 -13.88 -9.51 -36.30
C VAL A 40 -14.43 -10.87 -35.88
N LEU A 41 -15.67 -11.19 -36.27
CA LEU A 41 -16.27 -12.51 -36.05
C LEU A 41 -15.55 -13.60 -36.87
N ALA A 42 -15.18 -13.33 -38.12
CA ALA A 42 -14.41 -14.26 -38.95
C ALA A 42 -12.98 -14.50 -38.44
N ALA A 43 -12.36 -13.50 -37.79
CA ALA A 43 -11.07 -13.66 -37.12
C ALA A 43 -11.19 -14.45 -35.80
N ALA A 44 -12.34 -14.37 -35.13
CA ALA A 44 -12.64 -15.12 -33.89
C ALA A 44 -13.06 -16.58 -34.11
N ASP A 45 -13.50 -16.95 -35.32
CA ASP A 45 -13.99 -18.30 -35.67
C ASP A 45 -12.91 -19.42 -35.60
N ASN A 46 -11.64 -19.09 -35.35
CA ASN A 46 -10.62 -20.09 -34.96
C ASN A 46 -10.70 -20.52 -33.48
N LEU A 47 -11.61 -19.93 -32.68
CA LEU A 47 -11.84 -20.24 -31.27
C LEU A 47 -13.35 -20.38 -31.05
N GLY A 48 -13.87 -21.59 -31.25
CA GLY A 48 -15.31 -21.92 -31.41
C GLY A 48 -16.29 -21.55 -30.28
N ASP A 49 -15.85 -20.92 -29.18
CA ASP A 49 -16.70 -20.48 -28.06
C ASP A 49 -16.65 -18.95 -27.78
N SER A 50 -15.90 -18.19 -28.57
CA SER A 50 -15.60 -16.77 -28.27
C SER A 50 -16.75 -15.81 -28.62
N SER A 51 -17.58 -16.15 -29.61
CA SER A 51 -18.55 -15.22 -30.22
C SER A 51 -19.72 -14.88 -29.30
N ALA A 52 -20.23 -15.85 -28.53
CA ALA A 52 -21.30 -15.64 -27.55
C ALA A 52 -20.84 -14.79 -26.36
N PHE A 53 -19.58 -14.97 -25.92
CA PHE A 53 -18.99 -14.17 -24.84
C PHE A 53 -18.78 -12.71 -25.26
N ILE A 54 -18.30 -12.47 -26.49
CA ILE A 54 -18.11 -11.13 -27.06
C ILE A 54 -19.45 -10.41 -27.21
N GLN A 55 -20.50 -11.08 -27.69
CA GLN A 55 -21.82 -10.50 -27.87
C GLN A 55 -22.53 -10.13 -26.56
N ALA A 56 -22.26 -10.86 -25.47
CA ALA A 56 -22.87 -10.59 -24.17
C ALA A 56 -22.23 -9.43 -23.39
N ASN A 57 -21.03 -8.97 -23.78
CA ASN A 57 -20.16 -8.17 -22.91
C ASN A 57 -19.70 -6.81 -23.48
N ILE A 58 -20.09 -6.44 -24.71
CA ILE A 58 -19.70 -5.16 -25.33
C ILE A 58 -20.91 -4.25 -25.51
N GLN A 59 -20.85 -3.04 -24.96
CA GLN A 59 -21.92 -2.05 -25.07
C GLN A 59 -21.74 -1.19 -26.35
N PRO A 60 -22.80 -0.93 -27.15
CA PRO A 60 -22.71 -0.17 -28.39
C PRO A 60 -22.13 1.25 -28.26
N THR A 61 -22.24 1.86 -27.07
CA THR A 61 -21.73 3.20 -26.76
C THR A 61 -20.20 3.26 -26.75
N GLU A 62 -19.53 2.19 -26.31
CA GLU A 62 -18.06 2.12 -26.26
C GLU A 62 -17.46 2.10 -27.68
N ILE A 63 -18.14 1.43 -28.61
CA ILE A 63 -17.74 1.35 -30.03
C ILE A 63 -17.80 2.73 -30.70
N MET A 64 -18.85 3.52 -30.41
CA MET A 64 -19.04 4.84 -31.02
C MET A 64 -17.99 5.86 -30.57
N GLN A 65 -17.59 5.84 -29.30
CA GLN A 65 -16.57 6.76 -28.78
C GLN A 65 -15.21 6.52 -29.45
N MET A 66 -14.78 5.27 -29.61
CA MET A 66 -13.49 4.97 -30.25
C MET A 66 -13.46 5.36 -31.73
N ILE A 67 -14.58 5.23 -32.45
CA ILE A 67 -14.69 5.68 -33.83
C ILE A 67 -14.47 7.20 -33.91
N GLN A 68 -15.06 7.96 -32.98
CA GLN A 68 -14.91 9.42 -32.93
C GLN A 68 -13.48 9.84 -32.62
N ASP A 69 -12.83 9.20 -31.65
CA ASP A 69 -11.46 9.51 -31.26
C ASP A 69 -10.48 9.25 -32.42
N LYS A 70 -10.61 8.11 -33.11
CA LYS A 70 -9.74 7.75 -34.24
C LYS A 70 -10.02 8.51 -35.53
N ALA A 71 -11.25 8.94 -35.74
CA ALA A 71 -11.61 9.76 -36.91
C ALA A 71 -10.92 11.14 -36.90
N GLY A 72 -10.54 11.65 -35.72
CA GLY A 72 -9.80 12.91 -35.57
C GLY A 72 -8.31 12.83 -35.92
N GLU A 73 -7.74 11.62 -36.00
CA GLU A 73 -6.31 11.38 -36.25
C GLU A 73 -5.97 11.14 -37.74
N ILE A 74 -6.98 11.04 -38.62
CA ILE A 74 -6.80 10.60 -40.00
C ILE A 74 -7.02 11.75 -40.99
N GLU A 75 -6.05 11.95 -41.87
CA GLU A 75 -6.22 12.80 -43.05
C GLU A 75 -7.15 12.10 -44.06
N TRP A 76 -8.28 12.74 -44.34
CA TRP A 76 -9.34 12.20 -45.18
C TRP A 76 -8.99 12.36 -46.68
N GLY A 77 -8.09 11.50 -47.18
CA GLY A 77 -7.78 11.32 -48.60
C GLY A 77 -8.35 10.03 -49.20
N ASN A 78 -8.03 9.74 -50.47
CA ASN A 78 -8.33 8.45 -51.11
C ASN A 78 -7.63 7.31 -50.34
N GLY A 79 -8.38 6.65 -49.47
CA GLY A 79 -7.90 5.54 -48.63
C GLY A 79 -8.04 5.76 -47.11
N GLY A 80 -8.44 6.96 -46.66
CA GLY A 80 -8.59 7.26 -45.22
C GLY A 80 -9.52 6.29 -44.48
N TRP A 81 -10.61 5.85 -45.13
CA TRP A 81 -11.53 4.84 -44.57
C TRP A 81 -10.91 3.46 -44.40
N GLN A 82 -10.02 3.04 -45.30
CA GLN A 82 -9.34 1.74 -45.21
C GLN A 82 -8.30 1.76 -44.09
N THR A 83 -7.61 2.90 -43.91
CA THR A 83 -6.69 3.13 -42.79
C THR A 83 -7.43 3.19 -41.46
N LEU A 84 -8.58 3.89 -41.38
CA LEU A 84 -9.43 3.93 -40.18
C LEU A 84 -9.96 2.56 -39.81
N ALA A 85 -10.51 1.82 -40.78
CA ALA A 85 -11.06 0.49 -40.55
C ALA A 85 -9.97 -0.50 -40.12
N LYS A 86 -8.77 -0.43 -40.70
CA LYS A 86 -7.62 -1.26 -40.31
C LYS A 86 -7.12 -0.91 -38.91
N SER A 87 -6.94 0.37 -38.61
CA SER A 87 -6.52 0.87 -37.30
C SER A 87 -7.53 0.53 -36.20
N LEU A 88 -8.82 0.73 -36.46
CA LEU A 88 -9.89 0.33 -35.53
C LEU A 88 -9.98 -1.19 -35.40
N ALA A 89 -9.82 -1.98 -36.46
CA ALA A 89 -9.83 -3.44 -36.33
C ALA A 89 -8.65 -3.95 -35.49
N GLU A 90 -7.46 -3.34 -35.66
CA GLU A 90 -6.27 -3.67 -34.88
C GLU A 90 -6.38 -3.20 -33.43
N ASP A 91 -6.81 -1.97 -33.17
CA ASP A 91 -6.94 -1.40 -31.83
C ASP A 91 -8.14 -1.97 -31.07
N TRP A 92 -9.28 -2.15 -31.73
CA TRP A 92 -10.48 -2.74 -31.13
C TRP A 92 -10.26 -4.22 -30.86
N GLY A 93 -9.67 -4.95 -31.81
CA GLY A 93 -9.29 -6.35 -31.61
C GLY A 93 -8.36 -6.52 -30.41
N LYS A 94 -7.36 -5.64 -30.25
CA LYS A 94 -6.43 -5.67 -29.10
C LYS A 94 -7.10 -5.26 -27.79
N LYS A 95 -7.84 -4.16 -27.76
CA LYS A 95 -8.47 -3.61 -26.56
C LYS A 95 -9.59 -4.52 -26.03
N THR A 96 -10.51 -4.93 -26.89
CA THR A 96 -11.62 -5.81 -26.49
C THR A 96 -11.14 -7.20 -26.12
N PHE A 97 -10.12 -7.74 -26.78
CA PHE A 97 -9.52 -9.02 -26.39
C PHE A 97 -8.82 -8.91 -25.04
N SER A 98 -8.03 -7.86 -24.79
CA SER A 98 -7.38 -7.65 -23.49
C SER A 98 -8.41 -7.52 -22.37
N GLU A 99 -9.41 -6.65 -22.51
CA GLU A 99 -10.46 -6.44 -21.51
C GLU A 99 -11.32 -7.70 -21.29
N SER A 100 -11.58 -8.47 -22.35
CA SER A 100 -12.31 -9.75 -22.26
C SER A 100 -11.49 -10.82 -21.54
N MET A 101 -10.19 -10.91 -21.84
CA MET A 101 -9.26 -11.81 -21.17
C MET A 101 -9.10 -11.45 -19.70
N ASP A 102 -9.08 -10.15 -19.36
CA ASP A 102 -9.01 -9.68 -17.98
C ASP A 102 -10.27 -10.06 -17.21
N ARG A 103 -11.45 -9.81 -17.79
CA ARG A 103 -12.73 -10.27 -17.22
C ARG A 103 -12.78 -11.78 -17.04
N PHE A 104 -12.31 -12.55 -18.03
CA PHE A 104 -12.26 -14.01 -17.92
C PHE A 104 -11.32 -14.45 -16.79
N ARG A 105 -10.10 -13.89 -16.72
CA ARG A 105 -9.13 -14.17 -15.65
C ARG A 105 -9.72 -13.86 -14.27
N ASP A 106 -10.37 -12.71 -14.11
CA ASP A 106 -11.01 -12.35 -12.86
C ASP A 106 -12.14 -13.30 -12.49
N GLN A 107 -12.95 -13.74 -13.47
CA GLN A 107 -13.97 -14.76 -13.23
C GLN A 107 -13.35 -16.10 -12.82
N VAL A 108 -12.27 -16.55 -13.48
CA VAL A 108 -11.57 -17.78 -13.10
C VAL A 108 -10.97 -17.63 -11.69
N ARG A 109 -10.38 -16.49 -11.35
CA ARG A 109 -9.84 -16.22 -10.00
C ARG A 109 -10.91 -16.31 -8.93
N GLN A 110 -12.05 -15.65 -9.15
CA GLN A 110 -13.10 -15.51 -8.13
C GLN A 110 -14.01 -16.73 -8.01
N LYS A 111 -14.28 -17.43 -9.13
CA LYS A 111 -15.28 -18.52 -9.15
C LYS A 111 -14.70 -19.91 -8.92
N MET A 112 -13.38 -20.09 -9.02
CA MET A 112 -12.75 -21.39 -8.77
C MET A 112 -12.70 -21.70 -7.27
N PRO A 113 -13.11 -22.92 -6.85
CA PRO A 113 -13.13 -23.29 -5.44
C PRO A 113 -11.73 -23.40 -4.85
N PHE A 114 -11.63 -23.33 -3.52
CA PHE A 114 -10.37 -23.48 -2.77
C PHE A 114 -9.25 -22.53 -3.20
N ASN A 115 -9.60 -21.36 -3.73
CA ASN A 115 -8.66 -20.35 -4.23
C ASN A 115 -7.74 -20.86 -5.38
N LEU A 116 -8.14 -21.92 -6.09
CA LEU A 116 -7.37 -22.47 -7.22
C LEU A 116 -7.16 -21.46 -8.34
N GLY A 117 -8.07 -20.50 -8.50
CA GLY A 117 -7.96 -19.47 -9.51
C GLY A 117 -6.70 -18.59 -9.34
N SER A 118 -6.34 -18.22 -8.11
CA SER A 118 -5.09 -17.48 -7.82
C SER A 118 -3.82 -18.30 -8.08
N VAL A 119 -3.92 -19.64 -7.99
CA VAL A 119 -2.81 -20.55 -8.25
C VAL A 119 -2.63 -20.78 -9.75
N LEU A 120 -3.67 -20.66 -10.56
CA LEU A 120 -3.63 -20.96 -12.00
C LEU A 120 -3.48 -19.70 -12.88
N VAL A 121 -3.90 -18.54 -12.39
CA VAL A 121 -3.98 -17.31 -13.18
C VAL A 121 -3.10 -16.24 -12.55
N ASN A 122 -2.12 -15.76 -13.32
CA ASN A 122 -1.25 -14.67 -12.89
C ASN A 122 -2.01 -13.36 -12.73
N ASP A 123 -1.77 -12.60 -11.66
CA ASP A 123 -2.44 -11.32 -11.35
C ASP A 123 -2.20 -10.25 -12.42
N ARG A 124 -0.97 -10.20 -12.94
CA ARG A 124 -0.54 -9.23 -13.94
C ARG A 124 -0.56 -9.82 -15.33
N ASN A 125 -0.97 -9.01 -16.30
CA ASN A 125 -0.95 -9.39 -17.71
C ASN A 125 0.44 -9.25 -18.32
N ASP A 126 1.15 -8.22 -17.89
CA ASP A 126 2.48 -7.88 -18.35
C ASP A 126 3.49 -8.44 -17.34
N VAL A 127 4.17 -9.53 -17.73
CA VAL A 127 5.16 -10.21 -16.91
C VAL A 127 6.53 -9.92 -17.50
N LYS A 128 7.31 -9.08 -16.84
CA LYS A 128 8.67 -8.69 -17.28
C LYS A 128 9.75 -9.33 -16.42
N GLU A 129 9.42 -9.63 -15.18
CA GLU A 129 10.33 -10.18 -14.18
C GLU A 129 9.62 -11.18 -13.28
N CYS A 130 10.39 -11.98 -12.53
CA CYS A 130 9.82 -13.04 -11.70
C CYS A 130 8.81 -12.51 -10.67
N LYS A 131 9.04 -11.33 -10.08
CA LYS A 131 8.11 -10.76 -9.09
C LYS A 131 6.74 -10.38 -9.65
N ASP A 132 6.58 -10.30 -10.96
CA ASP A 132 5.28 -10.11 -11.61
C ASP A 132 4.42 -11.38 -11.61
N ILE A 133 5.02 -12.53 -11.27
CA ILE A 133 4.35 -13.83 -11.25
C ILE A 133 3.77 -14.10 -9.85
N SER A 134 2.45 -13.94 -9.69
CA SER A 134 1.70 -14.19 -8.45
C SER A 134 1.29 -15.66 -8.26
N SER A 135 1.41 -16.49 -9.29
CA SER A 135 1.05 -17.91 -9.26
C SER A 135 2.28 -18.80 -9.04
N SER A 136 2.20 -19.70 -8.06
CA SER A 136 3.25 -20.69 -7.79
C SER A 136 3.46 -21.68 -8.94
N VAL A 137 2.37 -22.12 -9.59
CA VAL A 137 2.42 -23.03 -10.74
C VAL A 137 3.05 -22.36 -11.96
N LEU A 138 2.65 -21.11 -12.24
CA LEU A 138 3.20 -20.34 -13.35
C LEU A 138 4.67 -19.96 -13.09
N CYS A 139 5.07 -19.76 -11.83
CA CYS A 139 6.47 -19.54 -11.48
C CYS A 139 7.35 -20.74 -11.83
N HIS A 140 6.90 -21.97 -11.52
CA HIS A 140 7.62 -23.18 -11.89
C HIS A 140 7.75 -23.33 -13.42
N SER A 141 6.76 -22.83 -14.17
CA SER A 141 6.72 -22.89 -15.64
C SER A 141 7.19 -21.58 -16.31
N SER A 142 7.82 -20.66 -15.57
CA SER A 142 8.07 -19.28 -16.02
C SER A 142 8.88 -19.22 -17.32
N ARG A 143 9.87 -20.11 -17.47
CA ARG A 143 10.71 -20.19 -18.67
C ARG A 143 9.91 -20.57 -19.91
N LYS A 144 8.88 -21.40 -19.76
CA LYS A 144 8.03 -21.86 -20.87
C LYS A 144 6.93 -20.86 -21.18
N VAL A 145 6.30 -20.27 -20.15
CA VAL A 145 5.12 -19.41 -20.30
C VAL A 145 5.51 -17.97 -20.64
N PHE A 146 6.55 -17.44 -19.99
CA PHE A 146 6.94 -16.03 -20.08
C PHE A 146 8.35 -15.82 -20.67
N ASN A 147 9.07 -16.90 -20.98
CA ASN A 147 10.49 -16.84 -21.38
C ASN A 147 11.40 -16.14 -20.34
N ILE A 148 11.03 -16.23 -19.05
CA ILE A 148 11.81 -15.67 -17.93
C ILE A 148 12.32 -16.82 -17.07
N THR A 149 13.61 -16.83 -16.76
CA THR A 149 14.18 -17.80 -15.82
C THR A 149 13.95 -17.29 -14.40
N CYS A 150 13.21 -18.06 -13.61
CA CYS A 150 13.00 -17.80 -12.19
C CYS A 150 13.59 -18.93 -11.35
N ARG A 151 13.99 -18.62 -10.12
CA ARG A 151 14.59 -19.61 -9.21
C ARG A 151 13.53 -20.56 -8.63
N GLY A 152 12.31 -20.09 -8.44
CA GLY A 152 11.19 -20.88 -7.94
C GLY A 152 10.29 -20.09 -7.00
N TRP A 153 9.38 -20.78 -6.32
CA TRP A 153 8.40 -20.15 -5.43
C TRP A 153 8.88 -20.15 -3.97
N GLY A 154 9.08 -18.96 -3.40
CA GLY A 154 9.45 -18.75 -1.99
C GLY A 154 8.32 -18.24 -1.10
N GLY A 155 7.10 -18.11 -1.64
CA GLY A 155 6.03 -17.25 -1.11
C GLY A 155 5.67 -16.12 -2.08
N SER A 156 6.64 -15.78 -2.93
CA SER A 156 6.49 -15.11 -4.22
C SER A 156 7.40 -15.80 -5.25
N CYS A 157 7.29 -15.46 -6.53
CA CYS A 157 8.18 -16.00 -7.55
C CYS A 157 9.53 -15.28 -7.53
N LEU A 158 10.59 -16.04 -7.27
CA LEU A 158 11.92 -15.52 -6.97
C LEU A 158 12.77 -15.34 -8.23
N ALA A 159 13.50 -14.22 -8.29
CA ALA A 159 14.51 -13.97 -9.30
C ALA A 159 15.69 -14.96 -9.20
N PRO A 160 16.48 -15.17 -10.28
CA PRO A 160 17.63 -16.06 -10.28
C PRO A 160 18.71 -15.74 -9.24
N ASP A 161 18.80 -14.50 -8.79
CA ASP A 161 19.76 -13.97 -7.81
C ASP A 161 19.12 -13.73 -6.44
N ALA A 162 17.86 -14.14 -6.23
CA ALA A 162 17.17 -13.96 -4.97
C ALA A 162 17.94 -14.56 -3.78
N GLU A 163 17.91 -13.84 -2.66
CA GLU A 163 18.53 -14.22 -1.40
C GLU A 163 17.59 -15.02 -0.52
N CYS A 164 18.13 -15.69 0.51
CA CYS A 164 17.33 -16.50 1.44
C CYS A 164 16.19 -15.70 2.08
N GLN A 165 16.43 -14.42 2.37
CA GLN A 165 15.44 -13.53 3.00
C GLN A 165 14.19 -13.31 2.14
N SER A 166 14.27 -13.55 0.82
CA SER A 166 13.11 -13.48 -0.07
C SER A 166 12.17 -14.70 0.07
N ILE A 167 12.60 -15.76 0.75
CA ILE A 167 11.77 -16.93 1.05
C ILE A 167 10.95 -16.64 2.31
N THR A 168 9.64 -16.43 2.15
CA THR A 168 8.67 -16.11 3.21
C THR A 168 7.80 -17.29 3.60
N THR A 169 8.13 -18.50 3.15
CA THR A 169 7.41 -19.74 3.48
C THR A 169 8.33 -20.73 4.18
N ARG A 170 7.94 -21.17 5.39
CA ARG A 170 8.75 -22.07 6.24
C ARG A 170 9.12 -23.38 5.54
N ASP A 171 8.15 -24.04 4.91
CA ASP A 171 8.37 -25.32 4.22
C ASP A 171 9.42 -25.20 3.09
N VAL A 172 9.37 -24.10 2.33
CA VAL A 172 10.35 -23.84 1.27
C VAL A 172 11.72 -23.51 1.86
N CYS A 173 11.78 -22.73 2.95
CA CYS A 173 13.04 -22.42 3.63
C CYS A 173 13.75 -23.68 4.14
N LEU A 174 13.02 -24.56 4.83
CA LEU A 174 13.55 -25.84 5.34
C LEU A 174 14.04 -26.77 4.22
N ASN A 175 13.47 -26.65 3.02
CA ASN A 175 13.82 -27.43 1.84
C ASN A 175 14.52 -26.58 0.76
N SER A 176 15.12 -25.45 1.12
CA SER A 176 15.63 -24.46 0.16
C SER A 176 16.73 -25.02 -0.74
N LYS A 177 17.59 -25.89 -0.19
CA LYS A 177 18.67 -26.54 -0.94
C LYS A 177 18.14 -27.48 -2.03
N THR A 178 17.08 -28.23 -1.74
CA THR A 178 16.51 -29.20 -2.68
C THR A 178 15.52 -28.57 -3.65
N ARG A 179 14.72 -27.58 -3.21
CA ARG A 179 13.69 -26.93 -4.03
C ARG A 179 14.20 -25.76 -4.86
N LEU A 180 15.15 -24.99 -4.33
CA LEU A 180 15.62 -23.74 -4.95
C LEU A 180 17.13 -23.75 -5.25
N GLY A 181 17.86 -24.80 -4.87
CA GLY A 181 19.31 -24.84 -5.00
C GLY A 181 20.04 -23.82 -4.10
N MET A 182 19.39 -23.37 -3.02
CA MET A 182 19.90 -22.33 -2.13
C MET A 182 20.28 -22.90 -0.76
N ALA A 183 21.48 -22.59 -0.28
CA ALA A 183 21.87 -22.89 1.09
C ALA A 183 21.47 -21.72 2.00
N CYS A 184 20.48 -21.94 2.85
CA CYS A 184 20.04 -20.98 3.86
C CYS A 184 20.35 -21.52 5.26
N LEU A 185 20.51 -20.62 6.24
CA LEU A 185 20.83 -21.00 7.61
C LEU A 185 19.65 -21.67 8.32
N GLY A 186 18.42 -21.20 8.04
CA GLY A 186 17.21 -21.75 8.63
C GLY A 186 16.05 -20.75 8.63
N TRP A 187 14.93 -21.10 9.23
CA TRP A 187 13.75 -20.25 9.29
C TRP A 187 13.82 -19.28 10.47
N GLY A 188 13.81 -17.97 10.20
CA GLY A 188 13.87 -16.92 11.22
C GLY A 188 12.52 -16.58 11.85
N GLY A 189 11.41 -16.87 11.16
CA GLY A 189 10.06 -16.62 11.68
C GLY A 189 9.12 -16.04 10.65
N SER A 190 9.58 -15.00 9.95
CA SER A 190 8.89 -14.35 8.82
C SER A 190 9.57 -14.62 7.49
N SER A 191 10.87 -14.92 7.51
CA SER A 191 11.67 -15.25 6.33
C SER A 191 12.78 -16.25 6.65
N CYS A 192 13.43 -16.76 5.61
CA CYS A 192 14.61 -17.60 5.73
C CYS A 192 15.88 -16.75 5.98
N LEU A 193 16.77 -17.24 6.83
CA LEU A 193 17.99 -16.55 7.22
C LEU A 193 19.12 -16.77 6.20
N PRO A 194 19.92 -15.73 5.90
CA PRO A 194 21.08 -15.87 5.03
C PRO A 194 22.10 -16.84 5.66
N PRO A 195 22.87 -17.58 4.85
CA PRO A 195 23.84 -18.56 5.35
C PRO A 195 25.00 -17.93 6.14
N HIS A 196 25.28 -16.65 5.90
CA HIS A 196 26.34 -15.89 6.55
C HIS A 196 25.82 -14.55 7.02
N GLY A 197 26.32 -14.08 8.17
CA GLY A 197 25.99 -12.76 8.70
C GLY A 197 24.56 -12.60 9.22
N ALA A 198 23.82 -13.70 9.42
CA ALA A 198 22.51 -13.63 10.06
C ALA A 198 22.66 -13.15 11.52
N THR A 199 21.96 -12.07 11.86
CA THR A 199 21.91 -11.51 13.21
C THR A 199 20.69 -12.00 13.97
N ALA A 200 20.67 -11.83 15.30
CA ALA A 200 19.52 -12.20 16.13
C ALA A 200 18.24 -11.45 15.73
N GLU A 201 18.36 -10.18 15.28
CA GLU A 201 17.22 -9.34 14.90
C GLU A 201 16.41 -9.91 13.73
N LEU A 202 17.00 -10.76 12.88
CA LEU A 202 16.30 -11.43 11.78
C LEU A 202 15.41 -12.58 12.26
N ILE A 203 15.52 -12.99 13.53
CA ILE A 203 14.68 -14.01 14.14
C ILE A 203 13.43 -13.34 14.71
N THR A 204 12.31 -13.49 14.02
CA THR A 204 11.00 -12.90 14.35
C THR A 204 10.00 -13.91 14.92
N ASN A 205 10.47 -15.11 15.30
CA ASN A 205 9.66 -16.10 16.01
C ASN A 205 10.25 -16.40 17.39
N GLU A 206 9.43 -16.25 18.43
CA GLU A 206 9.83 -16.43 19.83
C GLU A 206 10.38 -17.83 20.13
N HIS A 207 9.75 -18.88 19.60
CA HIS A 207 10.21 -20.26 19.79
C HIS A 207 11.56 -20.50 19.09
N VAL A 208 11.79 -19.93 17.91
CA VAL A 208 13.09 -19.98 17.23
C VAL A 208 14.14 -19.23 18.03
N CYS A 209 13.80 -18.04 18.56
CA CYS A 209 14.70 -17.22 19.39
C CYS A 209 15.20 -17.96 20.63
N GLN A 210 14.31 -18.70 21.32
CA GLN A 210 14.65 -19.51 22.50
C GLN A 210 15.64 -20.63 22.20
N HIS A 211 15.67 -21.13 20.97
CA HIS A 211 16.53 -22.24 20.53
C HIS A 211 17.56 -21.81 19.47
N ALA A 212 17.82 -20.51 19.33
CA ALA A 212 18.59 -19.96 18.20
C ALA A 212 20.04 -20.45 18.20
N LYS A 213 20.65 -20.60 19.38
CA LYS A 213 22.02 -21.09 19.51
C LYS A 213 22.15 -22.53 19.01
N ASP A 214 21.22 -23.40 19.41
CA ASP A 214 21.28 -24.83 19.10
C ASP A 214 20.85 -25.12 17.65
N THR A 215 19.87 -24.37 17.15
CA THR A 215 19.29 -24.63 15.83
C THR A 215 19.95 -23.84 14.70
N LEU A 216 20.45 -22.64 14.98
CA LEU A 216 20.98 -21.71 13.97
C LEU A 216 22.44 -21.29 14.26
N GLY A 217 23.01 -21.65 15.41
CA GLY A 217 24.34 -21.17 15.82
C GLY A 217 24.37 -19.67 16.15
N ILE A 218 23.21 -19.04 16.35
CA ILE A 218 23.11 -17.60 16.64
C ILE A 218 22.97 -17.40 18.14
N HIS A 219 23.91 -16.65 18.74
CA HIS A 219 23.84 -16.25 20.13
C HIS A 219 22.80 -15.14 20.32
N THR A 220 21.93 -15.31 21.31
CA THR A 220 20.85 -14.39 21.62
C THR A 220 20.79 -14.16 23.13
N ILE A 221 20.42 -12.94 23.55
CA ILE A 221 20.19 -12.60 24.96
C ILE A 221 18.73 -12.82 25.37
N GLY A 222 17.81 -12.85 24.40
CA GLY A 222 16.39 -13.13 24.63
C GLY A 222 15.46 -12.51 23.60
N TRP A 223 14.17 -12.63 23.86
CA TRP A 223 13.09 -12.16 22.99
C TRP A 223 12.61 -10.77 23.41
N SER A 224 12.55 -9.82 22.49
CA SER A 224 12.09 -8.45 22.75
C SER A 224 10.56 -8.30 22.71
N GLY A 225 9.85 -9.33 22.22
CA GLY A 225 8.41 -9.30 21.97
C GLY A 225 8.05 -9.42 20.49
N SER A 226 8.97 -9.02 19.60
CA SER A 226 8.80 -9.08 18.14
C SER A 226 10.02 -9.58 17.38
N MET A 227 11.21 -9.52 18.00
CA MET A 227 12.44 -10.06 17.45
C MET A 227 13.34 -10.59 18.56
N CYS A 228 14.33 -11.39 18.18
CA CYS A 228 15.39 -11.81 19.09
C CYS A 228 16.46 -10.72 19.19
N LEU A 229 17.07 -10.57 20.37
CA LEU A 229 18.14 -9.61 20.62
C LEU A 229 19.45 -10.35 20.82
N ASP A 230 20.54 -9.75 20.37
CA ASP A 230 21.92 -10.07 20.74
C ASP A 230 22.53 -8.94 21.57
N GLU A 231 23.75 -9.13 22.07
CA GLU A 231 24.44 -8.13 22.91
C GLU A 231 24.63 -6.77 22.25
N LYS A 232 24.65 -6.70 20.91
CA LYS A 232 24.88 -5.46 20.16
C LYS A 232 23.59 -4.69 19.87
N SER A 233 22.50 -5.43 19.71
CA SER A 233 21.16 -4.91 19.38
C SER A 233 20.28 -4.68 20.61
N ALA A 234 20.72 -5.18 21.77
CA ALA A 234 20.00 -5.06 23.03
C ALA A 234 19.84 -3.59 23.46
N ALA A 235 18.63 -3.06 23.33
CA ALA A 235 18.26 -1.73 23.80
C ALA A 235 16.81 -1.73 24.29
N CYS A 236 16.50 -0.88 25.26
CA CYS A 236 15.15 -0.80 25.83
C CYS A 236 14.12 -0.46 24.74
N GLU A 237 14.40 0.50 23.85
CA GLU A 237 13.46 0.91 22.80
C GLU A 237 13.14 -0.20 21.77
N LYS A 238 13.88 -1.31 21.77
CA LYS A 238 13.61 -2.48 20.91
C LYS A 238 12.61 -3.47 21.51
N ILE A 239 12.23 -3.28 22.78
CA ILE A 239 11.25 -4.12 23.47
C ILE A 239 9.85 -3.65 23.09
N SER A 240 9.05 -4.55 22.51
CA SER A 240 7.70 -4.26 21.99
C SER A 240 6.56 -4.78 22.86
N LYS A 241 6.87 -5.52 23.94
CA LYS A 241 5.87 -6.02 24.90
C LYS A 241 6.06 -5.38 26.29
N PRO A 242 4.99 -4.82 26.90
CA PRO A 242 5.08 -4.22 28.23
C PRO A 242 5.58 -5.18 29.32
N SER A 243 5.16 -6.44 29.29
CA SER A 243 5.59 -7.45 30.28
C SER A 243 7.08 -7.74 30.20
N ILE A 244 7.65 -7.76 29.00
CA ILE A 244 9.10 -7.96 28.80
C ILE A 244 9.86 -6.72 29.27
N CYS A 245 9.34 -5.53 28.97
CA CYS A 245 9.95 -4.27 29.40
C CYS A 245 10.04 -4.15 30.92
N ASN A 246 8.95 -4.47 31.63
CA ASN A 246 8.91 -4.41 33.09
C ASN A 246 9.83 -5.45 33.76
N ASP A 247 10.14 -6.55 33.07
CA ASP A 247 11.04 -7.61 33.52
C ASP A 247 12.41 -7.57 32.80
N ALA A 248 12.75 -6.49 32.10
CA ALA A 248 13.88 -6.44 31.17
C ALA A 248 15.23 -6.72 31.87
N SER A 249 15.41 -6.25 33.11
CA SER A 249 16.62 -6.52 33.90
C SER A 249 16.81 -8.01 34.17
N ARG A 250 15.71 -8.75 34.38
CA ARG A 250 15.76 -10.19 34.64
C ARG A 250 15.84 -11.03 33.36
N LEU A 251 15.07 -10.66 32.33
CA LEU A 251 14.92 -11.46 31.12
C LEU A 251 16.00 -11.18 30.08
N LEU A 252 16.47 -9.93 29.98
CA LEU A 252 17.34 -9.45 28.92
C LEU A 252 18.63 -8.81 29.45
N ASN A 253 18.80 -8.73 30.78
CA ASN A 253 19.90 -8.01 31.43
C ASN A 253 20.00 -6.54 30.99
N LEU A 254 18.86 -5.88 30.78
CA LEU A 254 18.76 -4.47 30.39
C LEU A 254 18.22 -3.62 31.55
N ASP A 255 18.85 -2.46 31.81
CA ASP A 255 18.41 -1.52 32.85
C ASP A 255 17.39 -0.50 32.29
N CYS A 256 16.17 -0.98 32.04
CA CYS A 256 15.08 -0.13 31.56
C CYS A 256 14.32 0.53 32.73
N ALA A 257 13.86 1.77 32.54
CA ALA A 257 12.99 2.46 33.50
C ALA A 257 11.59 1.83 33.57
N GLY A 258 11.09 1.28 32.46
CA GLY A 258 9.78 0.66 32.36
C GLY A 258 9.01 1.07 31.11
N TRP A 259 7.78 0.58 30.98
CA TRP A 259 6.95 0.82 29.80
C TRP A 259 6.39 2.25 29.79
N GLY A 260 6.60 2.99 28.70
CA GLY A 260 6.12 4.37 28.50
C GLY A 260 4.73 4.49 27.89
N GLY A 261 4.14 3.39 27.42
CA GLY A 261 2.84 3.36 26.76
C GLY A 261 2.91 2.69 25.39
N THR A 262 3.86 3.09 24.56
CA THR A 262 4.13 2.53 23.22
C THR A 262 5.51 1.94 23.06
N THR A 263 6.47 2.37 23.88
CA THR A 263 7.85 1.91 23.88
C THR A 263 8.34 1.68 25.30
N CYS A 264 9.37 0.84 25.44
CA CYS A 264 10.08 0.67 26.69
C CYS A 264 11.16 1.76 26.83
N ILE A 265 11.25 2.37 28.00
CA ILE A 265 12.09 3.53 28.24
C ILE A 265 13.41 3.10 28.87
N ASP A 266 14.52 3.56 28.28
CA ASP A 266 15.86 3.41 28.87
C ASP A 266 15.99 4.26 30.15
N LYS A 267 16.63 3.72 31.18
CA LYS A 267 16.70 4.41 32.48
C LYS A 267 17.67 5.58 32.52
N THR A 268 18.68 5.56 31.65
CA THR A 268 19.74 6.57 31.63
C THR A 268 19.48 7.69 30.63
N THR A 269 18.90 7.34 29.47
CA THR A 269 18.64 8.25 28.35
C THR A 269 17.16 8.57 28.16
N GLY A 270 16.27 7.86 28.86
CA GLY A 270 14.84 8.09 28.81
C GLY A 270 14.44 9.49 29.28
N ASN A 271 13.48 10.07 28.60
CA ASN A 271 12.88 11.35 28.94
C ASN A 271 11.35 11.22 28.97
N CYS A 272 10.67 12.28 29.39
CA CYS A 272 9.21 12.30 29.52
C CYS A 272 8.48 12.19 28.18
N GLU A 273 9.09 12.63 27.08
CA GLU A 273 8.45 12.63 25.76
C GLU A 273 8.18 11.21 25.24
N HIS A 274 8.93 10.22 25.72
CA HIS A 274 8.69 8.80 25.42
C HIS A 274 7.50 8.19 26.19
N ILE A 275 6.90 8.92 27.14
CA ILE A 275 5.72 8.48 27.86
C ILE A 275 4.48 8.94 27.08
N THR A 276 3.84 8.01 26.38
CA THR A 276 2.64 8.22 25.56
C THR A 276 1.36 7.76 26.24
N ASP A 277 1.41 7.36 27.51
CA ASP A 277 0.25 7.02 28.32
C ASP A 277 0.06 8.03 29.46
N ALA A 278 -1.14 8.60 29.56
CA ALA A 278 -1.46 9.65 30.53
C ALA A 278 -1.40 9.16 31.99
N LEU A 279 -1.80 7.92 32.27
CA LEU A 279 -1.75 7.35 33.63
C LEU A 279 -0.30 7.12 34.06
N ILE A 280 0.54 6.66 33.14
CA ILE A 280 1.98 6.49 33.38
C ILE A 280 2.63 7.86 33.61
N CYS A 281 2.27 8.88 32.83
CA CYS A 281 2.79 10.23 32.98
C CYS A 281 2.51 10.83 34.37
N MET A 282 1.29 10.63 34.90
CA MET A 282 0.93 11.11 36.24
C MET A 282 1.77 10.48 37.35
N ASP A 283 2.22 9.24 37.16
CA ASP A 283 3.06 8.50 38.10
C ASP A 283 4.54 8.42 37.68
N ALA A 284 4.99 9.19 36.68
CA ALA A 284 6.27 8.98 36.00
C ALA A 284 7.47 9.00 36.95
N ASN A 285 7.48 9.93 37.91
CA ASN A 285 8.57 10.01 38.90
C ASN A 285 8.61 8.80 39.82
N LYS A 286 7.45 8.22 40.17
CA LYS A 286 7.36 7.06 41.06
C LYS A 286 7.65 5.75 40.32
N ARG A 287 7.15 5.61 39.09
CA ARG A 287 7.26 4.38 38.30
C ARG A 287 8.56 4.27 37.53
N LEU A 288 8.97 5.37 36.90
CA LEU A 288 10.07 5.41 35.94
C LEU A 288 11.27 6.23 36.43
N GLY A 289 11.14 6.94 37.56
CA GLY A 289 12.18 7.86 38.05
C GLY A 289 12.32 9.15 37.23
N LEU A 290 11.38 9.42 36.32
CA LEU A 290 11.42 10.58 35.42
C LEU A 290 10.69 11.79 35.99
N LYS A 291 11.35 12.95 35.97
CA LYS A 291 10.83 14.21 36.53
C LYS A 291 10.02 14.97 35.49
N CYS A 292 8.84 14.47 35.19
CA CYS A 292 7.92 15.10 34.25
C CYS A 292 7.09 16.20 34.92
N VAL A 293 6.68 17.21 34.14
CA VAL A 293 5.82 18.30 34.64
C VAL A 293 4.33 17.95 34.52
N GLY A 294 3.96 17.12 33.54
CA GLY A 294 2.59 16.63 33.40
C GLY A 294 2.25 16.18 31.99
N TRP A 295 1.00 15.81 31.77
CA TRP A 295 0.51 15.32 30.49
C TRP A 295 0.20 16.47 29.53
N GLY A 296 0.89 16.53 28.39
CA GLY A 296 0.70 17.56 27.36
C GLY A 296 -0.51 17.30 26.45
N GLY A 297 -1.05 16.08 26.46
CA GLY A 297 -2.20 15.69 25.66
C GLY A 297 -1.93 14.46 24.79
N SER A 298 -0.71 14.34 24.26
CA SER A 298 -0.26 13.21 23.44
C SER A 298 0.97 12.50 24.01
N PHE A 299 1.76 13.19 24.82
CA PHE A 299 2.91 12.66 25.54
C PHE A 299 3.11 13.44 26.85
N CYS A 300 4.00 12.94 27.71
CA CYS A 300 4.35 13.59 28.96
C CYS A 300 5.43 14.66 28.73
N LEU A 301 5.26 15.83 29.36
CA LEU A 301 6.14 16.97 29.19
C LEU A 301 7.33 16.87 30.16
N ASP A 302 8.54 17.09 29.66
CA ASP A 302 9.75 17.16 30.48
C ASP A 302 9.83 18.51 31.22
N LYS A 303 10.18 18.49 32.50
CA LYS A 303 10.20 19.72 33.31
C LYS A 303 11.16 20.79 32.80
N ARG A 304 12.22 20.44 32.07
CA ARG A 304 13.26 21.36 31.60
C ARG A 304 13.03 21.84 30.18
N THR A 305 12.44 21.01 29.33
CA THR A 305 12.28 21.30 27.90
C THR A 305 10.83 21.52 27.50
N ALA A 306 9.87 21.46 28.45
CA ALA A 306 8.47 21.70 28.15
C ALA A 306 8.25 23.09 27.50
N THR A 307 7.59 23.09 26.35
CA THR A 307 7.19 24.30 25.63
C THR A 307 5.68 24.31 25.37
N CYS A 308 5.11 25.49 25.08
CA CYS A 308 3.67 25.63 24.89
C CYS A 308 3.16 24.81 23.68
N ASP A 309 3.93 24.72 22.60
CA ASP A 309 3.54 24.01 21.38
C ASP A 309 3.42 22.49 21.57
N GLN A 310 3.99 21.94 22.64
CA GLN A 310 3.83 20.54 23.02
C GLN A 310 2.48 20.24 23.69
N ILE A 311 1.70 21.26 24.04
CA ILE A 311 0.37 21.08 24.64
C ILE A 311 -0.67 20.96 23.51
N SER A 312 -1.26 19.76 23.37
CA SER A 312 -2.19 19.41 22.28
C SER A 312 -3.67 19.42 22.69
N GLN A 313 -3.99 19.88 23.91
CA GLN A 313 -5.38 20.02 24.36
C GLN A 313 -5.71 21.47 24.77
N PRO A 314 -6.85 22.03 24.31
CA PRO A 314 -7.21 23.42 24.60
C PRO A 314 -7.41 23.68 26.10
N GLY A 315 -7.98 22.72 26.84
CA GLY A 315 -8.14 22.84 28.28
C GLY A 315 -6.81 22.95 29.03
N PHE A 316 -5.81 22.17 28.62
CA PHE A 316 -4.47 22.24 29.22
C PHE A 316 -3.74 23.52 28.85
N CYS A 317 -3.93 24.02 27.63
CA CYS A 317 -3.36 25.29 27.19
C CYS A 317 -3.87 26.46 28.03
N ASN A 318 -5.17 26.50 28.32
CA ASN A 318 -5.77 27.53 29.16
C ASN A 318 -5.22 27.53 30.60
N ASP A 319 -4.84 26.35 31.11
CA ASP A 319 -4.31 26.17 32.46
C ASP A 319 -2.76 26.05 32.49
N ALA A 320 -2.06 26.33 31.38
CA ALA A 320 -0.65 25.95 31.20
C ALA A 320 0.27 26.56 32.27
N ALA A 321 0.01 27.80 32.70
CA ALA A 321 0.78 28.46 33.74
C ALA A 321 0.62 27.77 35.10
N ALA A 322 -0.59 27.34 35.44
CA ALA A 322 -0.88 26.69 36.73
C ALA A 322 -0.42 25.23 36.74
N ARG A 323 -0.60 24.51 35.62
CA ARG A 323 -0.28 23.08 35.51
C ARG A 323 1.19 22.82 35.25
N PHE A 324 1.78 23.60 34.34
CA PHE A 324 3.11 23.32 33.80
C PHE A 324 4.13 24.43 34.10
N GLY A 325 3.69 25.57 34.65
CA GLY A 325 4.56 26.74 34.82
C GLY A 325 4.91 27.44 33.52
N LEU A 326 4.17 27.17 32.43
CA LEU A 326 4.43 27.73 31.10
C LEU A 326 3.57 28.95 30.83
N ARG A 327 4.19 30.01 30.30
CA ARG A 327 3.48 31.20 29.83
C ARG A 327 3.20 31.06 28.34
N CYS A 328 1.94 30.79 28.03
CA CYS A 328 1.48 30.62 26.66
C CYS A 328 0.56 31.79 26.25
N ALA A 329 0.61 32.19 24.98
CA ALA A 329 -0.26 33.22 24.42
C ALA A 329 -1.72 32.75 24.33
N GLY A 330 -1.93 31.45 24.12
CA GLY A 330 -3.26 30.84 24.06
C GLY A 330 -3.33 29.70 23.03
N TRP A 331 -4.54 29.21 22.77
CA TRP A 331 -4.77 28.06 21.90
C TRP A 331 -4.75 28.47 20.42
N GLY A 332 -3.90 27.81 19.61
CA GLY A 332 -3.77 28.05 18.17
C GLY A 332 -4.68 27.21 17.28
N GLY A 333 -5.33 26.18 17.82
CA GLY A 333 -6.23 25.29 17.07
C GLY A 333 -5.83 23.83 17.14
N SER A 334 -4.53 23.55 17.01
CA SER A 334 -3.94 22.21 17.14
C SER A 334 -2.96 22.09 18.31
N SER A 335 -2.36 23.22 18.73
CA SER A 335 -1.42 23.30 19.86
C SER A 335 -1.56 24.65 20.57
N CYS A 336 -0.98 24.77 21.77
CA CYS A 336 -0.82 26.05 22.44
C CYS A 336 0.30 26.87 21.78
N ILE A 337 0.19 28.20 21.83
CA ILE A 337 1.15 29.14 21.23
C ILE A 337 2.03 29.72 22.33
N ALA A 338 3.35 29.82 22.11
CA ALA A 338 4.26 30.44 23.06
C ALA A 338 4.07 31.97 23.09
N SER A 339 4.30 32.61 24.24
CA SER A 339 4.07 34.06 24.41
C SER A 339 5.11 34.96 23.74
N ASP A 340 6.27 34.42 23.36
CA ASP A 340 7.43 35.12 22.82
C ASP A 340 7.59 34.96 21.29
N GLU A 341 6.67 34.28 20.62
CA GLU A 341 6.71 34.13 19.16
C GLU A 341 6.31 35.43 18.45
N GLU A 342 7.22 35.97 17.63
CA GLU A 342 6.99 37.17 16.81
C GLU A 342 5.82 37.01 15.81
N SER A 343 5.36 35.77 15.56
CA SER A 343 4.35 35.47 14.53
C SER A 343 3.18 34.62 15.03
N ILE A 344 2.62 34.94 16.21
CA ILE A 344 1.41 34.30 16.80
C ILE A 344 0.34 33.97 15.75
N CYS A 345 0.04 34.88 14.83
CA CYS A 345 -0.99 34.66 13.80
C CYS A 345 -0.69 33.45 12.90
N SER A 346 0.56 33.25 12.48
CA SER A 346 0.94 32.16 11.56
C SER A 346 0.73 30.76 12.13
N ARG A 347 0.72 30.65 13.46
CA ARG A 347 0.50 29.41 14.22
C ARG A 347 -0.98 29.07 14.40
N VAL A 348 -1.89 29.99 14.08
CA VAL A 348 -3.33 29.78 14.24
C VAL A 348 -3.87 28.99 13.05
N THR A 349 -4.24 27.73 13.29
CA THR A 349 -4.75 26.79 12.28
C THR A 349 -6.27 26.82 12.14
N SER A 350 -6.97 27.56 13.00
CA SER A 350 -8.43 27.67 12.98
C SER A 350 -8.92 29.06 12.61
N LYS A 351 -9.74 29.16 11.57
CA LYS A 351 -10.40 30.41 11.15
C LYS A 351 -11.13 31.12 12.30
N ARG A 352 -11.84 30.36 13.14
CA ARG A 352 -12.60 30.90 14.28
C ARG A 352 -11.68 31.57 15.32
N ILE A 353 -10.54 30.94 15.60
CA ILE A 353 -9.53 31.46 16.52
C ILE A 353 -8.89 32.71 15.92
N CYS A 354 -8.53 32.68 14.63
CA CYS A 354 -7.91 33.79 13.93
C CYS A 354 -8.78 35.06 13.96
N GLN A 355 -10.08 34.89 13.66
CA GLN A 355 -11.06 35.99 13.72
C GLN A 355 -11.24 36.57 15.13
N SER A 356 -10.90 35.80 16.17
CA SER A 356 -11.01 36.21 17.57
C SER A 356 -9.64 36.44 18.23
N ALA A 357 -8.55 36.51 17.44
CA ALA A 357 -7.19 36.57 17.94
C ALA A 357 -6.92 37.78 18.83
N LYS A 358 -7.53 38.94 18.54
CA LYS A 358 -7.38 40.14 19.37
C LYS A 358 -7.89 39.92 20.80
N LYS A 359 -8.97 39.15 20.94
CA LYS A 359 -9.58 38.82 22.24
C LYS A 359 -8.80 37.74 22.99
N HIS A 360 -8.35 36.70 22.28
CA HIS A 360 -7.78 35.50 22.92
C HIS A 360 -6.25 35.48 22.99
N LEU A 361 -5.58 36.14 22.04
CA LEU A 361 -4.13 36.12 21.85
C LEU A 361 -3.51 37.52 21.94
N GLY A 362 -4.32 38.57 22.11
CA GLY A 362 -3.85 39.95 22.23
C GLY A 362 -3.30 40.57 20.94
N THR A 363 -3.46 39.90 19.79
CA THR A 363 -2.94 40.36 18.49
C THR A 363 -4.03 40.40 17.40
N THR A 364 -3.91 41.34 16.47
CA THR A 364 -4.86 41.48 15.36
C THR A 364 -4.38 40.63 14.18
N CYS A 365 -5.08 39.53 13.93
CA CYS A 365 -4.84 38.66 12.78
C CYS A 365 -5.97 38.77 11.74
N ALA A 366 -5.68 38.41 10.50
CA ALA A 366 -6.64 38.26 9.41
C ALA A 366 -6.55 36.85 8.81
N TRP A 367 -7.69 36.29 8.40
CA TRP A 367 -7.72 35.00 7.70
C TRP A 367 -7.72 35.23 6.19
N ILE A 368 -6.61 34.95 5.52
CA ILE A 368 -6.37 35.20 4.09
C ILE A 368 -5.88 33.89 3.47
N ASP A 369 -6.47 33.49 2.34
CA ASP A 369 -6.04 32.31 1.56
C ASP A 369 -5.88 31.02 2.38
N ASN A 370 -6.81 30.76 3.31
CA ASN A 370 -6.81 29.61 4.23
C ASN A 370 -5.66 29.59 5.26
N ALA A 371 -5.03 30.73 5.51
CA ALA A 371 -4.05 30.91 6.57
C ALA A 371 -4.42 32.12 7.46
N CYS A 372 -3.94 32.09 8.70
CA CYS A 372 -4.03 33.24 9.59
C CYS A 372 -2.74 34.07 9.51
N THR A 373 -2.84 35.35 9.15
CA THR A 373 -1.71 36.26 8.93
C THR A 373 -1.84 37.50 9.81
N ILE A 374 -0.73 38.20 10.04
CA ILE A 374 -0.73 39.49 10.75
C ILE A 374 -1.41 40.52 9.87
N LYS A 375 -2.34 41.29 10.44
CA LYS A 375 -2.98 42.39 9.72
C LYS A 375 -2.03 43.60 9.70
N THR A 376 -1.35 43.84 8.58
CA THR A 376 -0.49 45.01 8.39
C THR A 376 -1.34 46.22 7.92
N GLY A 377 -1.56 47.21 8.78
CA GLY A 377 -2.14 48.52 8.39
C GLY A 377 -3.44 48.91 9.09
N GLU A 378 -3.36 49.29 10.37
CA GLU A 378 -4.37 50.13 11.05
C GLU A 378 -3.71 51.40 11.58
#